data_AF-A0AAV0LSA8-F1
#
_entry.id   AF-A0AAV0LSA8-F1
#
_cell.length_a   1.000
_cell.length_b   1.000
_cell.length_c   1.000
_cell.angle_alpha   90.00
_cell.angle_beta   90.00
_cell.angle_gamma   90.00
#
_symmetry.space_group_name_H-M   'P 1'
#
loop_
_entity.id
_entity.type
_entity.pdbx_description
1 polymer ?
#
loop_
_entity_poly.entity_id
_entity_poly.type
_entity_poly.pdbx_seq_one_letter_code
_entity_poly.pdbx_strand_id
1 'polypeptide(L)'
;MVKGLSPKVVTLVEQESNTNTAPFFARFVETLNYYSAIFESIDVALPREHKERINVEQHCLAREVVNIIACEGAERVERHELLGKWRSRFTMAGFKPYPLSSHVNGTIKALLGEYSGKYTLEEKDGALYLGWMDRHLVSSCAWR
;
A
#
# COMPACT_ATOMS: atom_id res chain seq x y z
N MET A 1 7.37 22.34 -0.35
CA MET A 1 6.28 22.82 0.54
C MET A 1 6.32 22.16 1.91
N VAL A 2 6.08 20.84 2.04
CA VAL A 2 6.02 20.17 3.37
C VAL A 2 7.29 20.32 4.21
N LYS A 3 8.49 20.13 3.63
CA LYS A 3 9.76 20.30 4.37
C LYS A 3 9.94 21.70 4.95
N GLY A 4 9.44 22.73 4.26
CA GLY A 4 9.51 24.12 4.71
C GLY A 4 8.68 24.42 5.96
N LEU A 5 7.70 23.56 6.29
CA LEU A 5 6.93 23.64 7.54
C LEU A 5 7.73 23.16 8.75
N SER A 6 8.95 22.65 8.56
CA SER A 6 9.80 22.07 9.61
C SER A 6 9.07 21.02 10.46
N PRO A 7 8.42 20.00 9.84
CA PRO A 7 7.73 18.96 10.60
C PRO A 7 8.72 18.16 11.45
N LYS A 8 8.30 17.77 12.66
CA LYS A 8 9.10 16.88 13.52
C LYS A 8 9.23 15.48 12.94
N VAL A 9 8.16 15.00 12.31
CA VAL A 9 8.08 13.72 11.63
C VAL A 9 7.07 13.83 10.50
N VAL A 10 7.32 13.11 9.41
CA VAL A 10 6.37 12.85 8.34
C VAL A 10 6.27 11.34 8.18
N THR A 11 5.06 10.81 8.21
CA THR A 11 4.80 9.39 7.92
C THR A 11 4.26 9.24 6.51
N LEU A 12 4.70 8.20 5.82
CA LEU A 12 4.21 7.81 4.51
C LEU A 12 3.59 6.42 4.64
N VAL A 13 2.39 6.25 4.08
CA VAL A 13 1.72 4.96 3.96
C VAL A 13 1.19 4.87 2.53
N GLU A 14 1.67 3.91 1.75
CA GLU A 14 1.43 3.84 0.30
C GLU A 14 1.21 2.39 -0.15
N GLN A 15 0.44 2.23 -1.23
CA GLN A 15 0.22 0.94 -1.87
C GLN A 15 1.52 0.43 -2.51
N GLU A 16 1.92 -0.80 -2.16
CA GLU A 16 3.14 -1.42 -2.67
C GLU A 16 2.86 -2.14 -4.00
N SER A 17 2.63 -1.36 -5.06
CA SER A 17 2.38 -1.85 -6.41
C SER A 17 2.97 -0.95 -7.49
N ASN A 18 3.40 -1.51 -8.62
CA ASN A 18 3.99 -0.74 -9.73
C ASN A 18 2.98 -0.52 -10.87
N THR A 19 2.00 0.37 -10.66
CA THR A 19 0.99 0.69 -11.68
C THR A 19 1.24 2.03 -12.38
N ASN A 20 2.21 2.83 -11.95
CA ASN A 20 2.47 4.12 -12.59
C ASN A 20 3.31 4.01 -13.88
N THR A 21 4.50 3.41 -13.80
CA THR A 21 5.53 3.49 -14.87
C THR A 21 5.52 2.32 -15.85
N ALA A 22 4.65 1.33 -15.64
CA ALA A 22 4.56 0.15 -16.49
C ALA A 22 3.64 0.41 -17.72
N PRO A 23 3.98 -0.14 -18.91
CA PRO A 23 3.07 -0.15 -20.05
C PRO A 23 1.80 -0.97 -19.74
N PHE A 24 0.74 -0.77 -20.52
CA PHE A 24 -0.61 -1.28 -20.23
C PHE A 24 -0.63 -2.75 -19.79
N PHE A 25 -0.05 -3.67 -20.56
CA PHE A 25 -0.14 -5.11 -20.25
C PHE A 25 0.51 -5.46 -18.91
N ALA A 26 1.71 -4.96 -18.65
CA ALA A 26 2.40 -5.19 -17.37
C ALA A 26 1.66 -4.53 -16.20
N ARG A 27 1.09 -3.34 -16.42
CA ARG A 27 0.25 -2.66 -15.44
C ARG A 27 -1.01 -3.47 -15.12
N PHE A 28 -1.70 -3.98 -16.14
CA PHE A 28 -2.89 -4.81 -16.00
C PHE A 28 -2.62 -6.07 -15.18
N VAL A 29 -1.54 -6.80 -15.50
CA VAL A 29 -1.12 -7.99 -14.74
C VAL A 29 -0.80 -7.64 -13.28
N GLU A 30 -0.05 -6.56 -13.06
CA GLU A 30 0.28 -6.09 -11.72
C GLU A 30 -0.97 -5.67 -10.92
N THR A 31 -1.93 -4.98 -11.55
CA THR A 31 -3.22 -4.63 -10.94
C THR A 31 -4.00 -5.88 -10.56
N LEU A 32 -4.13 -6.86 -11.45
CA LEU A 32 -4.83 -8.10 -11.12
C LEU A 32 -4.17 -8.82 -9.95
N ASN A 33 -2.85 -9.01 -9.98
CA ASN A 33 -2.14 -9.69 -8.90
C ASN A 33 -2.29 -8.96 -7.55
N TYR A 34 -2.16 -7.64 -7.55
CA TYR A 34 -2.28 -6.83 -6.35
C TYR A 34 -3.69 -6.85 -5.76
N TYR A 35 -4.72 -6.59 -6.57
CA TYR A 35 -6.09 -6.57 -6.08
C TYR A 35 -6.62 -7.97 -5.78
N SER A 36 -6.20 -9.03 -6.48
CA SER A 36 -6.55 -10.41 -6.10
C SER A 36 -6.18 -10.70 -4.64
N ALA A 37 -4.98 -10.32 -4.19
CA ALA A 37 -4.57 -10.48 -2.80
C ALA A 37 -5.45 -9.66 -1.81
N ILE A 38 -5.87 -8.45 -2.20
CA ILE A 38 -6.80 -7.64 -1.40
C ILE A 38 -8.19 -8.29 -1.31
N PHE A 39 -8.75 -8.73 -2.45
CA PHE A 39 -10.07 -9.35 -2.47
C PHE A 39 -10.08 -10.69 -1.73
N GLU A 40 -9.01 -11.48 -1.82
CA GLU A 40 -8.84 -12.69 -1.02
C GLU A 40 -8.79 -12.41 0.49
N SER A 41 -8.11 -11.33 0.91
CA SER A 41 -8.05 -10.96 2.32
C SER A 41 -9.43 -10.56 2.88
N ILE A 42 -10.23 -9.87 2.06
CA ILE A 42 -11.61 -9.52 2.37
C ILE A 42 -12.50 -10.77 2.40
N ASP A 43 -12.33 -11.71 1.46
CA ASP A 43 -13.12 -12.95 1.41
C ASP A 43 -12.91 -13.84 2.64
N VAL A 44 -11.70 -13.82 3.21
CA VAL A 44 -11.40 -14.51 4.48
C VAL A 44 -12.02 -13.77 5.68
N ALA A 45 -12.08 -12.44 5.64
CA ALA A 45 -12.53 -11.64 6.78
C ALA A 45 -14.06 -11.51 6.88
N LEU A 46 -14.78 -11.48 5.75
CA LEU A 46 -16.21 -11.15 5.70
C LEU A 46 -17.02 -12.05 4.74
N PRO A 47 -18.24 -12.47 5.11
CA PRO A 47 -19.15 -13.18 4.21
C PRO A 47 -19.48 -12.38 2.95
N ARG A 48 -19.81 -13.07 1.84
CA ARG A 48 -20.05 -12.43 0.53
C ARG A 48 -21.27 -11.53 0.51
N GLU A 49 -22.28 -11.85 1.32
CA GLU A 49 -23.52 -11.08 1.44
C GLU A 49 -23.38 -9.88 2.39
N HIS A 50 -22.20 -9.69 3.00
CA HIS A 50 -21.95 -8.62 3.95
C HIS A 50 -21.98 -7.25 3.24
N LYS A 51 -22.91 -6.38 3.65
CA LYS A 51 -23.17 -5.10 2.96
C LYS A 51 -21.94 -4.19 2.90
N GLU A 52 -21.17 -4.09 3.98
CA GLU A 52 -19.95 -3.26 4.00
C GLU A 52 -18.86 -3.82 3.08
N ARG A 53 -18.80 -5.15 2.93
CA ARG A 53 -17.86 -5.78 1.99
C ARG A 53 -18.21 -5.35 0.57
N ILE A 54 -19.47 -5.54 0.18
CA ILE A 54 -19.97 -5.15 -1.15
C ILE A 54 -19.72 -3.66 -1.40
N ASN A 55 -19.95 -2.80 -0.40
CA ASN A 55 -19.72 -1.36 -0.52
C ASN A 55 -18.24 -1.04 -0.79
N VAL A 56 -17.31 -1.57 0.02
CA VAL A 56 -15.86 -1.35 -0.16
C VAL A 56 -15.38 -1.87 -1.52
N GLU A 57 -15.80 -3.08 -1.90
CA GLU A 57 -15.43 -3.69 -3.18
C GLU A 57 -15.91 -2.85 -4.37
N GLN A 58 -17.16 -2.38 -4.36
CA GLN A 58 -17.76 -1.64 -5.47
C GLN A 58 -17.34 -0.17 -5.54
N HIS A 59 -17.26 0.50 -4.38
CA HIS A 59 -17.14 1.96 -4.34
C HIS A 59 -15.74 2.46 -3.97
N CYS A 60 -14.85 1.59 -3.50
CA CYS A 60 -13.44 1.92 -3.29
C CYS A 60 -12.58 1.17 -4.31
N LEU A 61 -12.51 -0.16 -4.19
CA LEU A 61 -11.54 -0.97 -4.94
C LEU A 61 -11.81 -0.99 -6.44
N ALA A 62 -13.06 -1.20 -6.86
CA ALA A 62 -13.41 -1.23 -8.28
C ALA A 62 -13.13 0.10 -8.99
N ARG A 63 -13.31 1.24 -8.30
CA ARG A 63 -13.00 2.56 -8.87
C ARG A 63 -11.51 2.72 -9.15
N GLU A 64 -10.66 2.29 -8.22
CA GLU A 64 -9.21 2.33 -8.41
C GLU A 64 -8.79 1.41 -9.56
N VAL A 65 -9.28 0.16 -9.58
CA VAL A 65 -9.01 -0.80 -10.65
C VAL A 65 -9.40 -0.24 -12.02
N VAL A 66 -10.61 0.33 -12.14
CA VAL A 66 -11.06 0.95 -13.39
C VAL A 66 -10.17 2.11 -13.79
N ASN A 67 -9.79 2.99 -12.86
CA ASN A 67 -8.93 4.12 -13.21
C ASN A 67 -7.53 3.66 -13.68
N ILE A 68 -6.94 2.66 -13.02
CA ILE A 68 -5.62 2.13 -13.36
C ILE A 68 -5.62 1.47 -14.75
N ILE A 69 -6.69 0.75 -15.10
CA ILE A 69 -6.77 -0.03 -16.33
C ILE A 69 -7.30 0.80 -17.51
N ALA A 70 -8.42 1.50 -17.32
CA ALA A 70 -9.18 2.10 -18.41
C ALA A 70 -8.77 3.53 -18.76
N CYS A 71 -8.18 4.28 -17.82
CA CYS A 71 -7.77 5.65 -18.05
C CYS A 71 -6.30 5.75 -18.49
N GLU A 72 -5.96 6.82 -19.20
CA GLU A 72 -4.58 7.16 -19.57
C GLU A 72 -4.29 8.65 -19.40
N GLY A 73 -3.03 9.04 -19.56
CA GLY A 73 -2.63 10.45 -19.50
C GLY A 73 -3.07 11.13 -18.19
N ALA A 74 -3.68 12.31 -18.31
CA ALA A 74 -4.15 13.06 -17.15
C ALA A 74 -5.39 12.46 -16.46
N GLU A 75 -6.15 11.62 -17.15
CA GLU A 75 -7.37 10.99 -16.60
C GLU A 75 -7.04 9.80 -15.69
N ARG A 76 -5.86 9.21 -15.85
CA ARG A 76 -5.35 8.20 -14.92
C ARG A 76 -4.72 8.88 -13.72
N VAL A 77 -5.47 8.90 -12.62
CA VAL A 77 -5.08 9.52 -11.36
C VAL A 77 -4.46 8.52 -10.38
N GLU A 78 -4.90 7.26 -10.42
CA GLU A 78 -4.37 6.19 -9.59
C GLU A 78 -3.04 5.67 -10.15
N ARG A 79 -1.97 5.93 -9.40
CA ARG A 79 -0.58 5.78 -9.86
C ARG A 79 0.31 5.25 -8.75
N HIS A 80 0.02 4.02 -8.31
CA HIS A 80 0.80 3.36 -7.28
C HIS A 80 2.24 3.16 -7.72
N GLU A 81 3.14 3.29 -6.74
CA GLU A 81 4.56 3.12 -6.92
C GLU A 81 5.19 2.45 -5.71
N LEU A 82 6.13 1.55 -5.99
CA LEU A 82 6.92 0.87 -4.96
C LEU A 82 7.65 1.88 -4.06
N LEU A 83 7.84 1.50 -2.79
CA LEU A 83 8.43 2.35 -1.76
C LEU A 83 9.78 2.95 -2.18
N GLY A 84 10.58 2.22 -2.96
CA GLY A 84 11.89 2.70 -3.45
C GLY A 84 11.81 4.05 -4.20
N LYS A 85 10.74 4.28 -4.96
CA LYS A 85 10.54 5.57 -5.65
C LYS A 85 10.17 6.68 -4.69
N TRP A 86 9.28 6.39 -3.74
CA TRP A 86 8.94 7.33 -2.68
C TRP A 86 10.15 7.71 -1.83
N ARG A 87 10.99 6.74 -1.47
CA ARG A 87 12.25 7.01 -0.74
C ARG A 87 13.14 7.98 -1.50
N SER A 88 13.30 7.76 -2.81
CA SER A 88 14.07 8.65 -3.67
C SER A 88 13.50 10.08 -3.67
N ARG A 89 12.17 10.24 -3.77
CA ARG A 89 11.52 11.57 -3.71
C ARG A 89 11.71 12.26 -2.37
N PHE A 90 11.55 11.54 -1.26
CA PHE A 90 11.74 12.11 0.08
C PHE A 90 13.20 12.54 0.30
N THR A 91 14.17 11.72 -0.10
CA THR A 91 15.59 12.07 -0.02
C THR A 91 15.94 13.29 -0.87
N MET A 92 15.45 13.35 -2.11
CA MET A 92 15.63 14.54 -2.98
C MET A 92 14.99 15.80 -2.39
N ALA A 93 13.89 15.66 -1.65
CA ALA A 93 13.24 16.76 -0.93
C ALA A 93 13.93 17.12 0.42
N GLY A 94 15.08 16.50 0.74
CA GLY A 94 15.87 16.80 1.93
C GLY A 94 15.38 16.13 3.21
N PHE A 95 14.47 15.16 3.10
CA PHE A 95 14.08 14.33 4.25
C PHE A 95 15.10 13.23 4.51
N LYS A 96 15.24 12.86 5.78
CA LYS A 96 16.06 11.72 6.21
C LYS A 96 15.15 10.63 6.79
N PRO A 97 15.41 9.34 6.51
CA PRO A 97 14.66 8.25 7.13
C PRO A 97 14.65 8.36 8.65
N TYR A 98 13.53 8.00 9.26
CA TYR A 98 13.34 7.96 10.71
C TYR A 98 12.90 6.55 11.12
N PRO A 99 13.57 5.93 12.11
CA PRO A 99 13.29 4.55 12.48
C PRO A 99 11.89 4.39 13.10
N LEU A 100 11.24 3.27 12.77
CA LEU A 100 10.01 2.84 13.42
C LEU A 100 10.34 2.10 14.72
N SER A 101 9.39 2.09 15.67
CA SER A 101 9.59 1.43 16.96
C SER A 101 9.43 -0.08 16.81
N SER A 102 10.51 -0.84 16.99
CA SER A 102 10.48 -2.31 16.92
C SER A 102 9.49 -2.94 17.91
N HIS A 103 9.29 -2.33 19.08
CA HIS A 103 8.28 -2.77 20.05
C HIS A 103 6.86 -2.64 19.47
N VAL A 104 6.54 -1.50 18.88
CA VAL A 104 5.23 -1.25 18.26
C VAL A 104 5.03 -2.17 17.06
N ASN A 105 6.07 -2.39 16.26
CA ASN A 105 6.04 -3.31 15.11
C ASN A 105 5.71 -4.74 15.56
N GLY A 106 6.27 -5.19 16.70
CA GLY A 106 5.94 -6.46 17.32
C GLY A 106 4.46 -6.57 17.73
N THR A 107 3.91 -5.50 18.32
CA THR A 107 2.48 -5.44 18.68
C THR A 107 1.58 -5.52 17.45
N ILE A 108 1.91 -4.79 16.38
CA ILE A 108 1.16 -4.84 15.11
C ILE A 108 1.18 -6.26 14.54
N LYS A 109 2.34 -6.92 14.55
CA LYS A 109 2.47 -8.30 14.06
C LYS A 109 1.61 -9.29 14.85
N ALA A 110 1.57 -9.15 16.18
CA ALA A 110 0.72 -9.98 17.03
C ALA A 110 -0.77 -9.77 16.72
N LEU A 111 -1.20 -8.50 16.62
CA LEU A 111 -2.57 -8.13 16.29
C LEU A 111 -3.02 -8.69 14.93
N LEU A 112 -2.18 -8.57 13.89
CA LEU A 112 -2.49 -9.11 12.56
C LEU A 112 -2.73 -10.63 12.58
N GLY A 113 -2.00 -11.35 13.45
CA GLY A 113 -2.19 -12.78 13.65
C GLY A 113 -3.54 -13.17 14.23
N GLU A 114 -4.20 -12.27 14.97
CA GLU A 114 -5.56 -12.48 15.50
C GLU A 114 -6.63 -12.38 14.41
N TYR A 115 -6.38 -11.63 13.33
CA TYR A 115 -7.29 -11.53 12.18
C TYR A 115 -7.15 -12.71 11.23
N SER A 116 -5.92 -13.01 10.79
CA SER A 116 -5.64 -14.14 9.90
C SER A 116 -4.15 -14.47 9.90
N GLY A 117 -3.82 -15.77 9.95
CA GLY A 117 -2.44 -16.25 9.78
C GLY A 117 -1.86 -16.03 8.36
N LYS A 118 -2.66 -15.50 7.42
CA LYS A 118 -2.22 -15.15 6.07
C LYS A 118 -1.66 -13.72 5.96
N TYR A 119 -1.95 -12.84 6.92
CA TYR A 119 -1.31 -11.52 6.95
C TYR A 119 0.18 -11.66 7.30
N THR A 120 1.01 -10.92 6.60
CA THR A 120 2.45 -10.85 6.83
C THR A 120 2.86 -9.43 7.18
N LEU A 121 3.89 -9.30 8.04
CA LEU A 121 4.50 -8.02 8.37
C LEU A 121 6.02 -8.18 8.33
N GLU A 122 6.65 -7.52 7.37
CA GLU A 122 8.10 -7.49 7.20
C GLU A 122 8.64 -6.11 7.59
N GLU A 123 9.68 -6.07 8.43
CA GLU A 123 10.45 -4.86 8.68
C GLU A 123 11.72 -4.90 7.82
N LYS A 124 11.84 -3.95 6.89
CA LYS A 124 12.96 -3.90 5.96
C LYS A 124 13.34 -2.46 5.64
N ASP A 125 14.64 -2.17 5.71
CA ASP A 125 15.22 -0.87 5.39
C ASP A 125 14.59 0.34 6.11
N GLY A 126 14.12 0.13 7.36
CA GLY A 126 13.47 1.15 8.17
C GLY A 126 12.00 1.42 7.81
N ALA A 127 11.38 0.52 7.04
CA ALA A 127 9.96 0.54 6.69
C ALA A 127 9.28 -0.76 7.12
N LEU A 128 7.96 -0.70 7.29
CA LEU A 128 7.10 -1.86 7.49
C LEU A 128 6.33 -2.16 6.21
N TYR A 129 6.30 -3.42 5.81
CA TYR A 129 5.51 -3.94 4.70
C TYR A 129 4.42 -4.84 5.26
N LEU A 130 3.18 -4.38 5.17
CA LEU A 130 2.00 -5.21 5.37
C LEU A 130 1.75 -6.00 4.08
N GLY A 131 1.63 -7.31 4.21
CA GLY A 131 1.37 -8.21 3.10
C GLY A 131 0.23 -9.17 3.35
N TRP A 132 -0.21 -9.80 2.27
CA TRP A 132 -1.09 -10.96 2.27
C TRP A 132 -0.35 -12.10 1.58
N MET A 133 -0.10 -13.17 2.33
CA MET A 133 0.80 -14.25 1.93
C MET A 133 2.17 -13.70 1.49
N ASP A 134 2.58 -13.97 0.25
CA ASP A 134 3.82 -13.54 -0.37
C ASP A 134 3.74 -12.16 -1.06
N ARG A 135 2.57 -11.52 -1.04
CA ARG A 135 2.36 -10.23 -1.70
C ARG A 135 2.39 -9.07 -0.71
N HIS A 136 3.30 -8.11 -0.92
CA HIS A 136 3.25 -6.82 -0.23
C HIS A 136 2.06 -6.00 -0.74
N LEU A 137 1.29 -5.46 0.20
CA LEU A 137 0.10 -4.65 -0.07
C LEU A 137 0.36 -3.18 0.24
N VAL A 138 0.86 -2.89 1.44
CA VAL A 138 1.07 -1.52 1.90
C VAL A 138 2.44 -1.40 2.53
N SER A 139 3.17 -0.35 2.17
CA SER A 139 4.39 0.03 2.86
C SER A 139 4.16 1.25 3.73
N SER A 140 4.83 1.29 4.89
CA SER A 140 4.80 2.43 5.80
C SER A 140 6.19 2.78 6.30
N CYS A 141 6.51 4.07 6.34
CA CYS A 141 7.81 4.56 6.79
C CYS A 141 7.71 5.98 7.37
N ALA A 142 8.73 6.39 8.11
CA ALA A 142 8.80 7.71 8.72
C ALA A 142 10.04 8.49 8.26
N TRP A 143 9.92 9.81 8.30
CA TRP A 143 10.89 10.76 7.78
C TRP A 143 11.00 11.99 8.67
N ARG A 144 12.18 12.64 8.69
CA ARG A 144 12.42 13.92 9.36
C ARG A 144 13.02 14.96 8.42
#